data_AF-A0A0B4UHG6-F1
#
_entry.id   AF-A0A0B4UHG6-F1
#
_cell.length_a   1.000
_cell.length_b   1.000
_cell.length_c   1.000
_cell.angle_alpha   90.00
_cell.angle_beta   90.00
_cell.angle_gamma   90.00
#
_symmetry.space_group_name_H-M   'P 1'
#
loop_
_entity.id
_entity.type
_entity.pdbx_description
1 polymer ?
#
loop_
_entity_poly.entity_id
_entity_poly.type
_entity_poly.pdbx_seq_one_letter_code
_entity_poly.pdbx_strand_id
1 'polypeptide(L)'
;CGLVKNLALMACISVGSFSGPVIEFLEEWGLESLEENAHSSTTFTKVFVNGVWIGVHRDAANLVKTLKRLRRRDDISTEVSVVRDIREREMRVYTDAGRVCRPLFIVEDQQLVLQKKHIRWLNNGVDEEGNEFKWEQMVKGGIIELLDAEEEETVMISMTPEDLENSRLQQRGFDPHANDGEFDPAARLKAGTHAHTWTHCEIHPSMILGICASIIPFPDHNQ
;
A
#
# COMPACT_ATOMS: atom_id res chain seq x y z
N CYS A 1 13.93 -16.27 -23.17
CA CYS A 1 14.54 -15.95 -21.86
C CYS A 1 13.45 -15.32 -20.99
N GLY A 2 13.37 -15.61 -19.68
CA GLY A 2 12.35 -15.05 -18.76
C GLY A 2 11.32 -16.04 -18.19
N LEU A 3 11.46 -17.35 -18.47
CA LEU A 3 10.62 -18.38 -17.83
C LEU A 3 10.96 -18.55 -16.35
N VAL A 4 12.25 -18.52 -16.01
CA VAL A 4 12.73 -18.52 -14.63
C VAL A 4 12.82 -17.07 -14.16
N LYS A 5 12.16 -16.77 -13.04
CA LYS A 5 12.15 -15.45 -12.40
C LYS A 5 12.72 -15.57 -10.99
N ASN A 6 13.28 -14.47 -10.48
CA ASN A 6 13.77 -14.38 -9.11
C ASN A 6 12.94 -13.32 -8.37
N LEU A 7 12.66 -13.57 -7.10
CA LEU A 7 12.00 -12.60 -6.24
C LEU A 7 12.92 -11.41 -5.96
N ALA A 8 12.31 -10.24 -5.81
CA ALA A 8 12.99 -9.04 -5.34
C ALA A 8 13.34 -9.18 -3.84
N LEU A 9 14.29 -8.39 -3.35
CA LEU A 9 14.80 -8.48 -1.97
C LEU A 9 13.70 -8.38 -0.89
N MET A 10 12.71 -7.52 -1.11
CA MET A 10 11.60 -7.31 -0.16
C MET A 10 10.30 -8.01 -0.55
N ALA A 11 10.31 -8.87 -1.58
CA ALA A 11 9.11 -9.58 -1.97
C ALA A 11 8.75 -10.64 -0.92
N CYS A 12 7.49 -10.63 -0.48
CA CYS A 12 6.91 -11.64 0.41
C CYS A 12 5.85 -12.44 -0.35
N ILE A 13 5.62 -13.69 0.05
CA ILE A 13 4.54 -14.51 -0.49
C ILE A 13 3.49 -14.66 0.60
N SER A 14 2.23 -14.36 0.31
CA SER A 14 1.14 -14.56 1.26
C SER A 14 1.02 -16.03 1.64
N VAL A 15 0.86 -16.30 2.94
CA VAL A 15 0.55 -17.65 3.44
C VAL A 15 -0.94 -17.93 3.42
N GLY A 16 -1.76 -16.88 3.30
CA GLY A 16 -3.20 -16.97 3.30
C GLY A 16 -3.79 -16.93 4.70
N SER A 17 -5.06 -16.54 4.79
CA SER A 17 -5.79 -16.42 6.05
C SER A 17 -7.24 -16.86 5.89
N PHE A 18 -7.85 -17.24 7.00
CA PHE A 18 -9.25 -17.64 7.02
C PHE A 18 -10.15 -16.45 6.66
N SER A 19 -11.04 -16.64 5.67
CA SER A 19 -11.90 -15.57 5.15
C SER A 19 -13.13 -15.29 6.02
N GLY A 20 -13.46 -16.17 6.99
CA GLY A 20 -14.65 -16.02 7.84
C GLY A 20 -14.76 -14.65 8.50
N PRO A 21 -13.74 -14.17 9.25
CA PRO A 21 -13.78 -12.85 9.89
C PRO A 21 -14.02 -11.69 8.92
N VAL A 22 -13.50 -11.79 7.69
CA VAL A 22 -13.72 -10.79 6.65
C VAL A 22 -15.16 -10.82 6.17
N ILE A 23 -15.74 -12.01 5.96
CA ILE A 23 -17.13 -12.18 5.52
C ILE A 23 -18.10 -11.71 6.61
N GLU A 24 -17.89 -12.14 7.85
CA GLU A 24 -18.68 -11.71 9.02
C GLU A 24 -18.67 -10.19 9.15
N PHE A 25 -17.49 -9.56 9.04
CA PHE A 25 -17.38 -8.11 9.05
C PHE A 25 -18.17 -7.45 7.91
N LEU A 26 -18.09 -7.99 6.68
CA LEU A 26 -18.81 -7.44 5.53
C LEU A 26 -20.34 -7.52 5.75
N GLU A 27 -20.85 -8.65 6.24
CA GLU A 27 -22.27 -8.84 6.57
C GLU A 27 -22.75 -7.85 7.65
N GLU A 28 -21.97 -7.68 8.72
CA GLU A 28 -22.29 -6.72 9.79
C GLU A 28 -22.26 -5.26 9.32
N TRP A 29 -21.41 -4.94 8.33
CA TRP A 29 -21.24 -3.61 7.76
C TRP A 29 -22.13 -3.31 6.56
N GLY A 30 -23.34 -3.88 6.52
CA GLY A 30 -24.38 -3.47 5.58
C GLY A 30 -24.20 -4.00 4.16
N LEU A 31 -23.55 -5.17 4.03
CA LEU A 31 -23.58 -5.93 2.78
C LEU A 31 -25.00 -6.45 2.54
N GLU A 32 -25.61 -6.04 1.42
CA GLU A 32 -26.94 -6.50 1.01
C GLU A 32 -26.82 -7.79 0.21
N SER A 33 -27.72 -8.74 0.46
CA SER A 33 -27.76 -10.00 -0.29
C SER A 33 -28.20 -9.78 -1.74
N LEU A 34 -27.72 -10.65 -2.63
CA LEU A 34 -28.08 -10.66 -4.05
C LEU A 34 -29.60 -10.75 -4.28
N GLU A 35 -30.28 -11.53 -3.45
CA GLU A 35 -31.73 -11.74 -3.55
C GLU A 35 -32.52 -10.48 -3.18
N GLU A 36 -32.03 -9.73 -2.20
CA GLU A 36 -32.70 -8.53 -1.67
C GLU A 36 -32.58 -7.34 -2.65
N ASN A 37 -31.50 -7.29 -3.42
CA ASN A 37 -31.20 -6.15 -4.30
C ASN A 37 -31.64 -6.35 -5.77
N ALA A 38 -32.22 -7.50 -6.13
CA ALA A 38 -32.59 -7.85 -7.52
C ALA A 38 -33.52 -6.84 -8.21
N HIS A 39 -34.27 -6.03 -7.44
CA HIS A 39 -35.23 -5.04 -7.93
C HIS A 39 -34.87 -3.59 -7.61
N SER A 40 -33.69 -3.34 -7.04
CA SER A 40 -33.26 -1.99 -6.65
C SER A 40 -32.76 -1.19 -7.85
N SER A 41 -33.22 0.06 -7.97
CA SER A 41 -32.74 1.02 -8.98
C SER A 41 -31.52 1.81 -8.51
N THR A 42 -31.06 1.60 -7.27
CA THR A 42 -29.95 2.36 -6.68
C THR A 42 -28.62 1.85 -7.18
N THR A 43 -27.66 2.73 -7.42
CA THR A 43 -26.30 2.33 -7.79
C THR A 43 -25.62 1.61 -6.63
N PHE A 44 -25.08 0.42 -6.88
CA PHE A 44 -24.34 -0.37 -5.92
C PHE A 44 -22.97 -0.77 -6.47
N THR A 45 -22.10 -1.21 -5.57
CA THR A 45 -20.81 -1.84 -5.89
C THR A 45 -20.91 -3.32 -5.55
N LYS A 46 -20.48 -4.19 -6.46
CA LYS A 46 -20.42 -5.65 -6.23
C LYS A 46 -19.25 -5.96 -5.31
N VAL A 47 -19.44 -6.84 -4.32
CA VAL A 47 -18.39 -7.23 -3.38
C VAL A 47 -18.05 -8.71 -3.58
N PHE A 48 -16.77 -8.96 -3.88
CA PHE A 48 -16.21 -10.29 -4.09
C PHE A 48 -15.20 -10.62 -3.01
N VAL A 49 -15.24 -11.85 -2.49
CA VAL A 49 -14.23 -12.39 -1.57
C VAL A 49 -13.67 -13.66 -2.20
N ASN A 50 -12.37 -13.68 -2.50
CA ASN A 50 -11.69 -14.79 -3.18
C ASN A 50 -12.41 -15.25 -4.47
N GLY A 51 -12.91 -14.29 -5.25
CA GLY A 51 -13.64 -14.53 -6.51
C GLY A 51 -15.11 -14.92 -6.34
N VAL A 52 -15.60 -15.15 -5.12
CA VAL A 52 -17.03 -15.42 -4.87
C VAL A 52 -17.77 -14.10 -4.68
N TRP A 53 -18.84 -13.89 -5.43
CA TRP A 53 -19.73 -12.74 -5.25
C TRP A 53 -20.58 -12.95 -3.99
N ILE A 54 -20.27 -12.24 -2.90
CA ILE A 54 -20.96 -12.39 -1.62
C ILE A 54 -22.20 -11.47 -1.55
N GLY A 55 -22.11 -10.26 -2.10
CA GLY A 55 -23.23 -9.33 -2.06
C GLY A 55 -22.93 -8.00 -2.72
N VAL A 56 -23.73 -7.00 -2.38
CA VAL A 56 -23.60 -5.64 -2.92
C VAL A 56 -23.58 -4.62 -1.79
N HIS A 57 -22.87 -3.52 -2.00
CA HIS A 57 -22.77 -2.45 -1.02
C HIS A 57 -22.95 -1.09 -1.68
N ARG A 58 -23.69 -0.18 -1.04
CA ARG A 58 -24.01 1.15 -1.60
C ARG A 58 -22.86 2.15 -1.44
N ASP A 59 -22.10 2.04 -0.34
CA ASP A 59 -20.95 2.89 -0.05
C ASP A 59 -19.64 2.09 0.08
N ALA A 60 -19.14 1.57 -1.04
CA ALA A 60 -17.90 0.80 -1.03
C ALA A 60 -16.65 1.62 -0.65
N ALA A 61 -16.71 2.96 -0.76
CA ALA A 61 -15.58 3.81 -0.41
C ALA A 61 -15.31 3.78 1.10
N ASN A 62 -16.37 3.92 1.91
CA ASN A 62 -16.25 3.83 3.36
C ASN A 62 -15.91 2.41 3.82
N LEU A 63 -16.44 1.38 3.14
CA LEU A 63 -16.13 -0.02 3.44
C LEU A 63 -14.64 -0.34 3.24
N VAL A 64 -14.07 0.06 2.10
CA VAL A 64 -12.62 -0.10 1.82
C VAL A 64 -11.78 0.65 2.85
N LYS A 65 -12.14 1.90 3.19
CA LYS A 65 -11.44 2.68 4.21
C LYS A 65 -11.45 1.97 5.56
N THR A 66 -12.57 1.38 5.93
CA THR A 66 -12.73 0.66 7.20
C THR A 66 -11.92 -0.63 7.22
N LEU A 67 -11.97 -1.43 6.16
CA LEU A 67 -11.15 -2.66 6.05
C LEU A 67 -9.65 -2.36 6.10
N LYS A 68 -9.17 -1.35 5.35
CA LYS A 68 -7.75 -0.97 5.41
C LYS A 68 -7.36 -0.51 6.82
N ARG A 69 -8.26 0.18 7.53
CA ARG A 69 -8.01 0.57 8.93
C ARG A 69 -7.93 -0.64 9.87
N LEU A 70 -8.77 -1.65 9.69
CA LEU A 70 -8.70 -2.91 10.45
C LEU A 70 -7.40 -3.66 10.16
N ARG A 71 -6.98 -3.71 8.89
CA ARG A 71 -5.70 -4.30 8.46
C ARG A 71 -4.51 -3.64 9.16
N ARG A 72 -4.51 -2.30 9.21
CA ARG A 72 -3.46 -1.49 9.84
C ARG A 72 -3.42 -1.57 11.36
N ARG A 73 -4.36 -2.29 11.99
CA ARG A 73 -4.45 -2.48 13.45
C ARG A 73 -4.30 -3.93 13.88
N ASP A 74 -4.00 -4.84 12.96
CA ASP A 74 -3.93 -6.28 13.20
C ASP A 74 -5.29 -6.91 13.60
N ASP A 75 -6.42 -6.23 13.32
CA ASP A 75 -7.78 -6.79 13.54
C ASP A 75 -8.15 -7.81 12.45
N ILE A 76 -7.63 -7.61 11.24
CA ILE A 76 -7.63 -8.59 10.15
C ILE A 76 -6.19 -8.83 9.71
N SER A 77 -5.93 -9.99 9.10
CA SER A 77 -4.58 -10.34 8.65
C SER A 77 -3.99 -9.25 7.74
N THR A 78 -2.73 -8.91 7.99
CA THR A 78 -1.97 -7.88 7.26
C THR A 78 -1.74 -8.26 5.79
N GLU A 79 -1.94 -9.53 5.43
CA GLU A 79 -1.84 -10.04 4.06
C GLU A 79 -3.14 -9.91 3.25
N VAL A 80 -4.26 -9.55 3.88
CA VAL A 80 -5.54 -9.38 3.18
C VAL A 80 -5.41 -8.21 2.21
N SER A 81 -5.70 -8.45 0.93
CA SER A 81 -5.70 -7.40 -0.11
C SER A 81 -7.12 -6.89 -0.34
N VAL A 82 -7.24 -5.57 -0.53
CA VAL A 82 -8.53 -4.90 -0.72
C VAL A 82 -8.43 -3.96 -1.92
N VAL A 83 -9.12 -4.34 -3.00
CA VAL A 83 -9.10 -3.66 -4.29
C VAL A 83 -10.48 -3.08 -4.56
N ARG A 84 -10.54 -1.82 -4.99
CA ARG A 84 -11.79 -1.17 -5.43
C ARG A 84 -11.63 -0.66 -6.85
N ASP A 85 -12.28 -1.35 -7.78
CA ASP A 85 -12.43 -0.92 -9.16
C ASP A 85 -13.64 0.02 -9.29
N ILE A 86 -13.36 1.31 -9.42
CA ILE A 86 -14.39 2.35 -9.53
C ILE A 86 -15.12 2.25 -10.88
N ARG A 87 -14.44 1.82 -11.95
CA ARG A 87 -15.00 1.77 -13.31
C ARG A 87 -15.97 0.61 -13.44
N GLU A 88 -15.56 -0.58 -12.99
CA GLU A 88 -16.38 -1.79 -13.05
C GLU A 88 -17.40 -1.88 -11.89
N ARG A 89 -17.31 -0.96 -10.93
CA ARG A 89 -18.10 -0.94 -9.69
C ARG A 89 -17.97 -2.27 -8.94
N GLU A 90 -16.73 -2.69 -8.75
CA GLU A 90 -16.39 -3.90 -8.03
C GLU A 90 -15.44 -3.59 -6.88
N MET A 91 -15.65 -4.28 -5.77
CA MET A 91 -14.73 -4.36 -4.66
C MET A 91 -14.34 -5.83 -4.52
N ARG A 92 -13.04 -6.10 -4.53
CA ARG A 92 -12.50 -7.45 -4.44
C ARG A 92 -11.62 -7.55 -3.20
N VAL A 93 -11.82 -8.59 -2.43
CA VAL A 93 -11.03 -8.89 -1.23
C VAL A 93 -10.38 -10.25 -1.40
N TYR A 94 -9.08 -10.31 -1.20
CA TYR A 94 -8.29 -11.54 -1.34
C TYR A 94 -7.65 -11.91 -0.01
N THR A 95 -7.91 -13.13 0.45
CA THR A 95 -7.33 -13.72 1.67
C THR A 95 -6.54 -14.98 1.35
N ASP A 96 -6.40 -15.33 0.07
CA ASP A 96 -5.70 -16.51 -0.43
C ASP A 96 -4.17 -16.39 -0.32
N ALA A 97 -3.56 -17.57 -0.37
CA ALA A 97 -2.12 -17.77 -0.33
C ALA A 97 -1.48 -17.67 -1.73
N GLY A 98 -0.18 -17.39 -1.80
CA GLY A 98 0.59 -17.41 -3.04
C GLY A 98 0.65 -16.08 -3.78
N ARG A 99 0.05 -15.01 -3.24
CA ARG A 99 0.17 -13.66 -3.79
C ARG A 99 1.55 -13.10 -3.45
N VAL A 100 2.17 -12.42 -4.41
CA VAL A 100 3.43 -11.73 -4.17
C VAL A 100 3.11 -10.33 -3.65
N CYS A 101 3.58 -10.03 -2.45
CA CYS A 101 3.39 -8.74 -1.80
C CYS A 101 4.73 -8.01 -1.67
N ARG A 102 4.70 -6.68 -1.64
CA ARG A 102 5.83 -5.84 -1.24
C ARG A 102 5.45 -4.85 -0.14
N PRO A 103 6.33 -4.60 0.84
CA PRO A 103 6.08 -3.62 1.88
C PRO A 103 6.35 -2.20 1.38
N LEU A 104 5.44 -1.28 1.69
CA LEU A 104 5.57 0.15 1.42
C LEU A 104 5.27 0.97 2.67
N PHE A 105 5.82 2.18 2.75
CA PHE A 105 5.43 3.12 3.80
C PHE A 105 4.07 3.72 3.51
N ILE A 106 3.23 3.81 4.55
CA ILE A 106 1.92 4.46 4.43
C ILE A 106 2.10 5.98 4.42
N VAL A 107 1.39 6.64 3.52
CA VAL A 107 1.32 8.11 3.41
C VAL A 107 -0.08 8.58 3.78
N GLU A 108 -0.15 9.53 4.71
CA GLU A 108 -1.37 10.24 5.08
C GLU A 108 -1.12 11.75 4.98
N ASP A 109 -2.04 12.48 4.34
CA ASP A 109 -1.93 13.94 4.13
C ASP A 109 -0.58 14.39 3.55
N GLN A 110 -0.08 13.65 2.55
CA GLN A 110 1.22 13.87 1.90
C GLN A 110 2.42 13.79 2.88
N GLN A 111 2.27 13.04 3.97
CA GLN A 111 3.34 12.79 4.94
C GLN A 111 3.45 11.31 5.25
N LEU A 112 4.68 10.86 5.49
CA LEU A 112 4.92 9.50 5.97
C LEU A 112 4.34 9.33 7.37
N VAL A 113 3.63 8.23 7.59
CA VAL A 113 3.27 7.77 8.94
C VAL A 113 4.54 7.44 9.75
N LEU A 114 5.60 6.99 9.07
CA LEU A 114 6.91 6.79 9.67
C LEU A 114 7.49 8.12 10.19
N GLN A 115 7.77 8.17 11.49
CA GLN A 115 8.40 9.31 12.15
C GLN A 115 9.77 8.94 12.72
N LYS A 116 10.61 9.95 13.00
CA LYS A 116 11.93 9.76 13.63
C LYS A 116 11.86 8.99 14.95
N LYS A 117 10.75 9.09 15.70
CA LYS A 117 10.56 8.31 16.93
C LYS A 117 10.54 6.79 16.67
N HIS A 118 9.88 6.34 15.60
CA HIS A 118 9.82 4.92 15.21
C HIS A 118 11.20 4.39 14.85
N ILE A 119 12.04 5.20 14.20
CA ILE A 119 13.43 4.85 13.88
C ILE A 119 14.25 4.67 15.18
N ARG A 120 14.07 5.56 16.17
CA ARG A 120 14.72 5.41 17.47
C ARG A 120 14.28 4.13 18.18
N TRP A 121 12.98 3.81 18.14
CA TRP A 121 12.45 2.58 18.73
C TRP A 121 13.04 1.34 18.05
N LEU A 122 13.14 1.35 16.71
CA LEU A 122 13.74 0.26 15.95
C LEU A 122 15.22 0.05 16.28
N ASN A 123 15.99 1.12 16.43
CA ASN A 123 17.41 1.05 16.80
C ASN A 123 17.62 0.53 18.24
N ASN A 124 16.72 0.90 19.16
CA ASN A 124 16.77 0.44 20.54
C ASN A 124 16.15 -0.96 20.72
N GLY A 125 15.36 -1.42 19.75
CA GLY A 125 14.57 -2.65 19.81
C GLY A 125 13.33 -2.58 20.70
N VAL A 126 13.05 -1.42 21.29
CA VAL A 126 11.93 -1.18 22.22
C VAL A 126 11.29 0.19 22.01
N ASP A 127 9.99 0.29 22.29
CA ASP A 127 9.26 1.55 22.31
C ASP A 127 9.47 2.35 23.62
N GLU A 128 8.75 3.46 23.77
CA GLU A 128 8.80 4.30 24.97
C GLU A 128 8.23 3.62 26.23
N GLU A 129 7.42 2.58 26.06
CA GLU A 129 6.79 1.81 27.15
C GLU A 129 7.61 0.56 27.52
N GLY A 130 8.66 0.25 26.76
CA GLY A 130 9.52 -0.92 26.95
C GLY A 130 9.02 -2.17 26.22
N ASN A 131 8.02 -2.06 25.35
CA ASN A 131 7.57 -3.17 24.51
C ASN A 131 8.53 -3.37 23.34
N GLU A 132 8.64 -4.62 22.87
CA GLU A 132 9.49 -4.95 21.73
C GLU A 132 9.01 -4.27 20.44
N PHE A 133 9.91 -3.51 19.80
CA PHE A 133 9.62 -2.80 18.56
C PHE A 133 10.54 -3.26 17.42
N LYS A 134 9.99 -4.12 16.57
CA LYS A 134 10.66 -4.72 15.40
C LYS A 134 9.81 -4.54 14.14
N TRP A 135 10.22 -5.17 13.04
CA TRP A 135 9.49 -5.17 11.77
C TRP A 135 8.01 -5.51 11.92
N GLU A 136 7.69 -6.58 12.67
CA GLU A 136 6.31 -7.02 12.89
C GLU A 136 5.44 -5.88 13.44
N GLN A 137 6.00 -5.05 14.34
CA GLN A 137 5.27 -3.97 14.99
C GLN A 137 5.10 -2.77 14.05
N MET A 138 6.00 -2.61 13.07
CA MET A 138 5.81 -1.62 12.01
C MET A 138 4.66 -1.99 11.07
N VAL A 139 4.51 -3.27 10.76
CA VAL A 139 3.40 -3.75 9.92
C VAL A 139 2.08 -3.70 10.71
N LYS A 140 2.05 -4.30 11.90
CA LYS A 140 0.85 -4.33 12.77
C LYS A 140 0.44 -2.96 13.28
N GLY A 141 1.40 -2.05 13.45
CA GLY A 141 1.17 -0.67 13.87
C GLY A 141 0.76 0.26 12.73
N GLY A 142 0.56 -0.24 11.50
CA GLY A 142 0.10 0.57 10.38
C GLY A 142 1.12 1.61 9.90
N ILE A 143 2.41 1.33 10.07
CA ILE A 143 3.50 2.17 9.52
C ILE A 143 3.88 1.67 8.12
N ILE A 144 3.87 0.34 7.95
CA ILE A 144 4.16 -0.37 6.71
C ILE A 144 2.92 -1.14 6.31
N GLU A 145 2.60 -1.13 5.01
CA GLU A 145 1.50 -1.88 4.42
C GLU A 145 2.04 -2.83 3.35
N LEU A 146 1.59 -4.08 3.37
CA LEU A 146 1.94 -5.09 2.36
C LEU A 146 0.95 -4.95 1.21
N LEU A 147 1.44 -4.57 0.03
CA LEU A 147 0.61 -4.48 -1.17
C LEU A 147 0.92 -5.63 -2.11
N ASP A 148 -0.12 -6.25 -2.65
CA ASP A 148 0.01 -7.17 -3.78
C ASP A 148 -0.18 -6.46 -5.11
N ALA A 149 0.08 -7.19 -6.20
CA ALA A 149 0.03 -6.65 -7.55
C ALA A 149 -1.34 -6.08 -7.95
N GLU A 150 -2.45 -6.62 -7.45
CA GLU A 150 -3.79 -6.09 -7.77
C GLU A 150 -4.10 -4.82 -6.97
N GLU A 151 -3.74 -4.77 -5.69
CA GLU A 151 -3.93 -3.55 -4.89
C GLU A 151 -3.06 -2.40 -5.40
N GLU A 152 -1.87 -2.71 -5.92
CA GLU A 152 -0.96 -1.76 -6.56
C GLU A 152 -1.59 -0.96 -7.70
N GLU A 153 -2.54 -1.52 -8.45
CA GLU A 153 -3.22 -0.81 -9.55
C GLU A 153 -4.11 0.34 -9.06
N THR A 154 -4.46 0.36 -7.77
CA THR A 154 -5.39 1.33 -7.17
C THR A 154 -4.73 2.38 -6.29
N VAL A 155 -3.41 2.28 -6.08
CA VAL A 155 -2.65 3.17 -5.20
C VAL A 155 -1.73 4.09 -5.98
N MET A 156 -1.24 5.14 -5.32
CA MET A 156 -0.29 6.09 -5.86
C MET A 156 0.96 6.08 -4.98
N ILE A 157 2.09 5.66 -5.55
CA ILE A 157 3.34 5.40 -4.82
C ILE A 157 4.39 6.44 -5.17
N SER A 158 4.86 7.20 -4.18
CA SER A 158 6.00 8.12 -4.35
C SER A 158 7.32 7.34 -4.31
N MET A 159 8.31 7.74 -5.11
CA MET A 159 9.60 7.05 -5.16
C MET A 159 10.50 7.44 -3.99
N THR A 160 10.42 8.69 -3.56
CA THR A 160 11.22 9.23 -2.45
C THR A 160 10.38 10.09 -1.52
N PRO A 161 10.77 10.25 -0.24
CA PRO A 161 10.09 11.18 0.66
C PRO A 161 10.15 12.65 0.20
N GLU A 162 11.16 13.01 -0.60
CA GLU A 162 11.28 14.33 -1.22
C GLU A 162 10.12 14.61 -2.19
N ASP A 163 9.63 13.59 -2.90
CA ASP A 163 8.49 13.73 -3.81
C ASP A 163 7.20 14.10 -3.06
N LEU A 164 7.07 13.66 -1.82
CA LEU A 164 5.96 14.03 -0.93
C LEU A 164 6.05 15.50 -0.51
N GLU A 165 7.25 15.95 -0.13
CA GLU A 165 7.51 17.35 0.22
C GLU A 165 7.24 18.28 -0.98
N ASN A 166 7.75 17.91 -2.15
CA ASN A 166 7.56 18.68 -3.38
C ASN A 166 6.07 18.79 -3.73
N SER A 167 5.32 17.69 -3.66
CA SER A 167 3.87 17.69 -3.88
C SER A 167 3.14 18.60 -2.89
N ARG A 168 3.56 18.62 -1.61
CA ARG A 168 2.99 19.48 -0.56
C ARG A 168 3.27 20.96 -0.81
N LEU A 169 4.48 21.31 -1.26
CA LEU A 169 4.85 22.68 -1.60
C LEU A 169 4.07 23.18 -2.83
N GLN A 170 3.99 22.36 -3.88
CA GLN A 170 3.20 22.66 -5.07
C GLN A 170 1.72 22.88 -4.75
N GLN A 171 1.12 22.04 -3.90
CA GLN A 171 -0.27 22.21 -3.46
C GLN A 171 -0.53 23.55 -2.75
N ARG A 172 0.49 24.09 -2.08
CA ARG A 172 0.43 25.40 -1.42
C ARG A 172 0.75 26.57 -2.37
N GLY A 173 1.01 26.29 -3.66
CA GLY A 173 1.36 27.28 -4.68
C GLY A 173 2.82 27.73 -4.63
N PHE A 174 3.68 27.02 -3.89
CA PHE A 174 5.12 27.26 -3.90
C PHE A 174 5.77 26.42 -4.98
N ASP A 175 6.69 27.01 -5.72
CA ASP A 175 7.57 26.27 -6.61
C ASP A 175 8.61 25.51 -5.77
N PRO A 176 8.57 24.16 -5.71
CA PRO A 176 9.51 23.37 -4.91
C PRO A 176 10.96 23.53 -5.39
N HIS A 177 11.17 23.93 -6.65
CA HIS A 177 12.49 24.10 -7.25
C HIS A 177 13.00 25.55 -7.18
N ALA A 178 12.25 26.47 -6.59
CA ALA A 178 12.68 27.87 -6.47
C ALA A 178 13.92 28.05 -5.59
N ASN A 179 14.20 27.09 -4.69
CA ASN A 179 15.35 27.07 -3.80
C ASN A 179 16.34 25.94 -4.10
N ASP A 180 16.12 25.16 -5.18
CA ASP A 180 17.20 24.30 -5.66
C ASP A 180 18.36 25.24 -6.04
N GLY A 181 19.56 24.96 -5.52
CA GLY A 181 20.73 25.82 -5.70
C GLY A 181 21.19 25.91 -7.16
N GLU A 182 22.48 26.18 -7.38
CA GLU A 182 23.06 25.99 -8.72
C GLU A 182 22.78 24.57 -9.20
N PHE A 183 22.26 24.46 -10.43
CA PHE A 183 22.04 23.20 -11.14
C PHE A 183 23.27 22.29 -10.99
N ASP A 184 23.12 21.16 -10.30
CA ASP A 184 24.18 20.16 -10.17
C ASP A 184 24.19 19.26 -11.43
N PRO A 185 25.19 19.40 -12.32
CA PRO A 185 25.25 18.60 -13.54
C PRO A 185 25.54 17.12 -13.27
N ALA A 186 25.96 16.74 -12.06
CA ALA A 186 26.20 15.36 -11.66
C ALA A 186 24.96 14.70 -11.00
N ALA A 187 23.92 15.48 -10.67
CA ALA A 187 22.73 14.94 -10.05
C ALA A 187 21.88 14.14 -11.05
N ARG A 188 21.24 13.08 -10.55
CA ARG A 188 20.30 12.28 -11.34
C ARG A 188 19.08 13.14 -11.71
N LEU A 189 18.72 13.13 -13.00
CA LEU A 189 17.50 13.78 -13.48
C LEU A 189 16.26 13.14 -12.82
N LYS A 190 15.46 13.96 -12.16
CA LYS A 190 14.15 13.58 -11.61
C LYS A 190 13.04 14.10 -12.52
N ALA A 191 12.02 13.27 -12.74
CA ALA A 191 10.83 13.72 -13.45
C ALA A 191 10.01 14.67 -12.56
N GLY A 192 9.35 15.65 -13.17
CA GLY A 192 8.41 16.51 -12.46
C GLY A 192 7.27 15.69 -11.86
N THR A 193 6.98 15.90 -10.58
CA THR A 193 5.86 15.26 -9.90
C THR A 193 4.60 16.10 -10.10
N HIS A 194 3.56 15.50 -10.67
CA HIS A 194 2.24 16.13 -10.87
C HIS A 194 1.12 15.39 -10.12
N ALA A 195 1.48 14.52 -9.19
CA ALA A 195 0.52 13.79 -8.38
C ALA A 195 0.15 14.62 -7.15
N HIS A 196 -1.15 14.66 -6.85
CA HIS A 196 -1.71 15.39 -5.71
C HIS A 196 -2.27 14.48 -4.62
N THR A 197 -2.18 13.15 -4.78
CA THR A 197 -2.84 12.17 -3.91
C THR A 197 -1.95 10.94 -3.71
N TRP A 198 -0.83 11.07 -3.01
CA TRP A 198 0.01 9.93 -2.66
C TRP A 198 -0.66 9.11 -1.56
N THR A 199 -0.59 7.78 -1.67
CA THR A 199 -1.11 6.86 -0.66
C THR A 199 0.00 6.05 0.00
N HIS A 200 1.10 5.83 -0.72
CA HIS A 200 2.26 5.09 -0.23
C HIS A 200 3.56 5.73 -0.73
N CYS A 201 4.65 5.35 -0.09
CA CYS A 201 6.00 5.68 -0.51
C CYS A 201 6.86 4.42 -0.56
N GLU A 202 7.69 4.31 -1.58
CA GLU A 202 8.71 3.27 -1.69
C GLU A 202 9.66 3.34 -0.49
N ILE A 203 10.04 2.18 0.06
CA ILE A 203 11.03 2.12 1.16
C ILE A 203 12.40 2.54 0.63
N HIS A 204 12.81 1.94 -0.48
CA HIS A 204 13.98 2.37 -1.24
C HIS A 204 13.93 1.77 -2.66
N PRO A 205 14.16 2.56 -3.74
CA PRO A 205 14.05 2.07 -5.11
C PRO A 205 14.94 0.86 -5.47
N SER A 206 16.07 0.67 -4.76
CA SER A 206 16.95 -0.48 -4.99
C SER A 206 16.34 -1.83 -4.58
N MET A 207 15.25 -1.82 -3.81
CA MET A 207 14.60 -3.04 -3.31
C MET A 207 13.85 -3.81 -4.41
N ILE A 208 13.74 -3.22 -5.61
CA ILE A 208 13.26 -3.89 -6.82
C ILE A 208 14.23 -4.97 -7.33
N LEU A 209 15.50 -4.89 -6.95
CA LEU A 209 16.53 -5.82 -7.42
C LEU A 209 16.38 -7.20 -6.75
N GLY A 210 16.72 -8.25 -7.49
CA GLY A 210 16.96 -9.58 -6.93
C GLY A 210 18.37 -9.71 -6.36
N ILE A 211 18.62 -10.80 -5.63
CA ILE A 211 19.89 -11.07 -4.90
C ILE A 211 21.14 -10.92 -5.79
N CYS A 212 21.12 -11.47 -7.00
CA CYS A 212 22.27 -11.39 -7.90
C CYS A 212 22.47 -10.00 -8.50
N ALA A 213 21.40 -9.21 -8.66
CA ALA A 213 21.49 -7.86 -9.19
C ALA A 213 21.93 -6.87 -8.10
N SER A 214 21.60 -7.13 -6.84
CA SER A 214 21.96 -6.25 -5.71
C SER A 214 23.46 -6.25 -5.37
N ILE A 215 24.23 -7.20 -5.90
CA ILE A 215 25.70 -7.25 -5.72
C ILE A 215 26.47 -6.54 -6.84
N ILE A 216 25.77 -6.05 -7.88
CA ILE A 216 26.41 -5.34 -8.98
C ILE A 216 26.68 -3.91 -8.53
N PRO A 217 27.92 -3.42 -8.59
CA PRO A 217 28.22 -2.02 -8.26
C PRO A 217 27.60 -1.09 -9.32
N PHE A 218 26.93 -0.03 -8.85
CA PHE A 218 26.25 0.98 -9.68
C PHE A 218 25.37 0.36 -10.78
N PRO A 219 24.36 -0.45 -10.41
CA PRO A 219 23.56 -1.20 -11.37
C PRO A 219 22.72 -0.28 -12.29
N ASP A 220 22.47 0.95 -11.86
CA ASP A 220 21.76 2.00 -12.60
C ASP A 220 22.64 2.77 -13.61
N HIS A 221 23.95 2.48 -13.65
CA HIS A 221 24.92 3.09 -14.57
C HIS A 221 25.43 2.11 -15.64
N ASN A 222 24.86 0.90 -15.70
CA ASN A 222 25.22 -0.12 -16.69
C ASN A 222 24.34 -0.06 -17.95
N GLN A 223 24.87 -0.59 -19.06
CA GLN A 223 24.24 -0.63 -20.39
C GLN A 223 23.06 -1.59 -20.48
#